data_AF-A0AAT9HK22-F1
#
_entry.id   AF-A0AAT9HK22-F1
#
_cell.length_a   1.000
_cell.length_b   1.000
_cell.length_c   1.000
_cell.angle_alpha   90.00
_cell.angle_beta   90.00
_cell.angle_gamma   90.00
#
_symmetry.space_group_name_H-M   'P 1'
#
loop_
_entity.id
_entity.type
_entity.pdbx_description
1 polymer ?
#
loop_
_entity_poly.entity_id
_entity_poly.type
_entity_poly.pdbx_seq_one_letter_code
_entity_poly.pdbx_strand_id
1 'polypeptide(L)'
;MRALELGAAGARVRDELTGEEGEISARAVINACGVWSGGLVDGVRIRPSRGTHLVLRPESLGPPTAGLHIPVPGETNRFVLVLPQDDGRVYVGLTDEPVDGDIPDVPRAPETDIGFLLDVLGSVLHAPVRRADVVGAFAGLRPCWTPPTRVRHRGPPTCHGGTRSSPPARVS
;
A
#
# COMPACT_ATOMS: atom_id res chain seq x y z
N MET A 1 14.18 10.02 -18.82
CA MET A 1 13.61 9.05 -19.78
C MET A 1 12.47 8.30 -19.10
N ARG A 2 11.31 8.21 -19.75
CA ARG A 2 10.14 7.40 -19.36
C ARG A 2 9.96 6.25 -20.34
N ALA A 3 9.73 5.04 -19.83
CA ALA A 3 9.32 3.92 -20.68
C ALA A 3 7.88 4.10 -21.13
N LEU A 4 7.64 3.93 -22.43
CA LEU A 4 6.30 3.94 -23.02
C LEU A 4 5.80 2.51 -23.24
N GLU A 5 6.68 1.62 -23.69
CA GLU A 5 6.41 0.21 -23.96
C GLU A 5 7.65 -0.65 -23.65
N LEU A 6 7.43 -1.87 -23.17
CA LEU A 6 8.50 -2.84 -22.90
C LEU A 6 8.28 -4.11 -23.75
N GLY A 7 9.37 -4.63 -24.32
CA GLY A 7 9.37 -5.88 -25.09
C GLY A 7 10.59 -6.75 -24.75
N ALA A 8 10.59 -7.99 -25.23
CA ALA A 8 11.69 -8.94 -24.97
C ALA A 8 13.04 -8.49 -25.57
N ALA A 9 13.01 -7.70 -26.65
CA ALA A 9 14.20 -7.25 -27.37
C ALA A 9 14.59 -5.79 -27.08
N GLY A 10 13.86 -5.09 -26.19
CA GLY A 10 14.08 -3.66 -25.99
C GLY A 10 12.90 -2.90 -25.39
N ALA A 11 12.97 -1.58 -25.45
CA ALA A 11 11.93 -0.68 -24.95
C ALA A 11 11.79 0.57 -25.84
N ARG A 12 10.56 1.08 -25.94
CA ARG A 12 10.29 2.43 -26.48
C ARG A 12 10.29 3.41 -25.32
N VAL A 13 11.06 4.48 -25.43
CA VAL A 13 11.26 5.47 -24.37
C VAL A 13 11.03 6.88 -24.88
N ARG A 14 10.69 7.78 -23.96
CA ARG A 14 10.64 9.23 -24.19
C ARG A 14 11.64 9.94 -23.28
N ASP A 15 12.48 10.81 -23.80
CA ASP A 15 13.21 11.76 -22.96
C ASP A 15 12.25 12.82 -22.42
N GLU A 16 12.18 12.98 -21.10
CA GLU A 16 11.26 13.93 -20.47
C GLU A 16 11.80 15.37 -20.48
N LEU A 17 13.07 15.57 -20.81
CA LEU A 17 13.66 16.90 -20.95
C LEU A 17 13.42 17.48 -22.34
N THR A 18 13.50 16.64 -23.39
CA THR A 18 13.39 17.08 -24.79
C THR A 18 12.05 16.71 -25.43
N GLY A 19 11.35 15.70 -24.88
CA GLY A 19 10.14 15.12 -25.47
C GLY A 19 10.40 14.12 -26.59
N GLU A 20 11.65 13.92 -27.00
CA GLU A 20 12.00 13.00 -28.09
C GLU A 20 11.74 11.54 -27.69
N GLU A 21 11.23 10.75 -28.64
CA GLU A 21 11.02 9.32 -28.48
C GLU A 21 12.08 8.52 -29.24
N GLY A 22 12.44 7.36 -28.71
CA GLY A 22 13.39 6.46 -29.33
C GLY A 22 13.26 5.03 -28.85
N GLU A 23 14.02 4.13 -29.49
CA GLU A 23 14.07 2.71 -29.15
C GLU A 23 15.43 2.33 -28.57
N ILE A 24 15.41 1.50 -27.53
CA ILE A 24 16.59 0.91 -26.91
C ILE A 24 16.54 -0.60 -27.14
N SER A 25 17.52 -1.14 -27.86
CA SER A 25 17.69 -2.58 -28.05
C SER A 25 18.41 -3.22 -26.86
N ALA A 26 17.90 -4.34 -26.35
CA ALA A 26 18.47 -5.07 -25.23
C ALA A 26 18.31 -6.58 -25.39
N ARG A 27 19.21 -7.36 -24.77
CA ARG A 27 19.11 -8.83 -24.72
C ARG A 27 18.11 -9.33 -23.69
N ALA A 28 17.82 -8.50 -22.69
CA ALA A 28 16.86 -8.76 -21.63
C ALA A 28 16.30 -7.44 -21.12
N VAL A 29 15.02 -7.45 -20.74
CA VAL A 29 14.31 -6.30 -20.19
C VAL A 29 13.66 -6.72 -18.88
N ILE A 30 13.91 -5.95 -17.81
CA ILE A 30 13.33 -6.17 -16.48
C ILE A 30 12.39 -5.01 -16.17
N ASN A 31 11.09 -5.32 -15.98
CA ASN A 31 10.12 -4.33 -15.53
C ASN A 31 10.19 -4.18 -14.00
N ALA A 32 10.93 -3.17 -13.54
CA ALA A 32 11.07 -2.80 -12.14
C ALA A 32 10.41 -1.44 -11.82
N CYS A 33 9.37 -1.07 -12.56
CA CYS A 33 8.74 0.26 -12.51
C CYS A 33 7.75 0.46 -11.35
N GLY A 34 7.82 -0.34 -10.29
CA GLY A 34 6.99 -0.20 -9.09
C GLY A 34 5.48 -0.12 -9.40
N VAL A 35 4.85 0.99 -9.02
CA VAL A 35 3.40 1.19 -9.22
C VAL A 35 3.01 1.31 -10.69
N TRP A 36 3.93 1.74 -11.55
CA TRP A 36 3.71 1.90 -12.99
C TRP A 36 3.91 0.59 -13.77
N SER A 37 4.39 -0.48 -13.14
CA SER A 37 4.69 -1.74 -13.82
C SER A 37 3.49 -2.33 -14.56
N GLY A 38 2.27 -2.14 -14.06
CA GLY A 38 1.05 -2.68 -14.68
C GLY A 38 0.63 -2.00 -15.99
N GLY A 39 1.12 -0.80 -16.28
CA GLY A 39 0.80 -0.07 -17.53
C GLY A 39 1.75 -0.37 -18.69
N LEU A 40 2.83 -1.11 -18.45
CA LEU A 40 3.91 -1.31 -19.44
C LEU A 40 3.93 -2.68 -20.09
N VAL A 41 3.28 -3.67 -19.47
CA VAL A 41 3.21 -5.06 -19.95
C VAL A 41 1.86 -5.67 -19.60
N ASP A 42 1.32 -6.47 -20.51
CA ASP A 42 0.07 -7.18 -20.28
C ASP A 42 0.19 -8.20 -19.15
N GLY A 43 -0.93 -8.43 -18.45
CA GLY A 43 -1.03 -9.46 -17.41
C GLY A 43 -0.50 -9.05 -16.02
N VAL A 44 0.20 -7.93 -15.89
CA VAL A 44 0.62 -7.38 -14.59
C VAL A 44 -0.45 -6.43 -14.06
N ARG A 45 -1.10 -6.78 -12.94
CA ARG A 45 -2.11 -5.93 -12.30
C ARG A 45 -1.61 -5.41 -10.96
N ILE A 46 -1.47 -4.09 -10.88
CA ILE A 46 -1.11 -3.37 -9.66
C ILE A 46 -2.31 -2.56 -9.19
N ARG A 47 -2.59 -2.61 -7.88
CA ARG A 47 -3.52 -1.69 -7.21
C ARG A 47 -2.71 -0.80 -6.28
N PRO A 48 -2.45 0.46 -6.65
CA PRO A 48 -1.71 1.37 -5.81
C PRO A 48 -2.46 1.65 -4.52
N SER A 49 -1.73 1.68 -3.40
CA SER A 49 -2.24 2.20 -2.13
C SER A 49 -1.35 3.34 -1.64
N ARG A 50 -1.94 4.48 -1.30
CA ARG A 50 -1.22 5.66 -0.85
C ARG A 50 -1.01 5.60 0.66
N GLY A 51 0.25 5.76 1.06
CA GLY A 51 0.63 6.01 2.44
C GLY A 51 1.17 7.41 2.63
N THR A 52 0.57 8.16 3.56
CA THR A 52 0.98 9.51 3.96
C THR A 52 1.81 9.47 5.26
N HIS A 53 2.85 10.29 5.33
CA HIS A 53 3.58 10.58 6.56
C HIS A 53 3.66 12.09 6.81
N LEU A 54 3.69 12.47 8.08
CA LEU A 54 3.93 13.82 8.57
C LEU A 54 5.36 13.96 9.04
N VAL A 55 5.88 15.18 8.93
CA VAL A 55 7.11 15.61 9.58
C VAL A 55 6.74 16.68 10.59
N LEU A 56 6.98 16.38 11.86
CA LEU A 56 6.76 17.31 12.98
C LEU A 56 8.04 18.06 13.33
N ARG A 57 7.89 19.24 13.93
CA ARG A 57 9.02 19.98 14.50
C ARG A 57 9.59 19.25 15.72
N PRO A 58 10.87 19.47 16.05
CA PRO A 58 11.50 18.79 17.18
C PRO A 58 10.83 19.01 18.53
N GLU A 59 10.21 20.16 18.74
CA GLU A 59 9.62 20.52 20.03
C GLU A 59 8.19 19.98 20.21
N SER A 60 7.59 19.44 19.15
CA SER A 60 6.16 19.11 19.10
C SER A 60 5.78 17.92 19.98
N LEU A 61 6.71 17.03 20.29
CA LEU A 61 6.48 15.83 21.12
C LEU A 61 7.41 15.75 22.34
N GLY A 62 8.12 16.85 22.65
CA GLY A 62 9.28 16.80 23.54
C GLY A 62 10.42 15.97 22.91
N PRO A 63 11.36 15.42 23.71
CA PRO A 63 12.39 14.50 23.24
C PRO A 63 11.93 13.03 23.39
N PRO A 64 11.18 12.46 22.43
CA PRO A 64 10.82 11.05 22.47
C PRO A 64 12.08 10.19 22.37
N THR A 65 12.32 9.37 23.39
CA THR A 65 13.49 8.47 23.49
C THR A 65 13.27 7.14 22.78
N ALA A 66 12.07 6.89 22.26
CA ALA A 66 11.69 5.66 21.58
C ALA A 66 10.62 5.93 20.51
N GLY A 67 10.56 5.04 19.52
CA GLY A 67 9.44 4.99 18.59
C GLY A 67 8.17 4.47 19.25
N LEU A 68 7.00 4.91 18.76
CA LEU A 68 5.69 4.47 19.25
C LEU A 68 4.94 3.75 18.15
N HIS A 69 4.21 2.69 18.52
CA HIS A 69 3.21 2.05 17.68
C HIS A 69 1.84 2.28 18.31
N ILE A 70 1.04 3.15 17.69
CA ILE A 70 -0.28 3.54 18.19
C ILE A 70 -1.33 2.77 17.39
N PRO A 71 -2.15 1.91 18.02
CA PRO A 71 -3.22 1.22 17.32
C PRO A 71 -4.24 2.22 16.79
N VAL A 72 -4.67 2.05 15.54
CA VAL A 72 -5.75 2.85 14.97
C VAL A 72 -7.07 2.45 15.67
N PRO A 73 -7.83 3.40 16.25
CA PRO A 73 -9.07 3.08 16.95
C PRO A 73 -10.05 2.32 16.06
N GLY A 74 -10.60 1.20 16.58
CA GLY A 74 -11.55 0.36 15.84
C GLY A 74 -10.92 -0.63 14.86
N GLU A 75 -9.60 -0.61 14.68
CA GLU A 75 -8.88 -1.51 13.76
C GLU A 75 -8.08 -2.56 14.54
N THR A 76 -7.99 -3.79 14.01
CA THR A 76 -7.27 -4.87 14.71
C THR A 76 -5.76 -4.87 14.43
N ASN A 77 -5.35 -4.53 13.21
CA ASN A 77 -3.97 -4.71 12.73
C ASN A 77 -3.40 -3.47 12.02
N ARG A 78 -3.94 -2.28 12.30
CA ARG A 78 -3.43 -1.02 11.75
C ARG A 78 -2.82 -0.18 12.85
N PHE A 79 -1.63 0.37 12.57
CA PHE A 79 -0.87 1.18 13.52
C PHE A 79 -0.36 2.44 12.86
N VAL A 80 -0.36 3.54 13.62
CA VAL A 80 0.43 4.72 13.34
C VAL A 80 1.74 4.61 14.10
N LEU A 81 2.83 4.68 13.36
CA LEU A 81 4.21 4.74 13.79
C LEU A 81 4.59 6.20 14.06
N VAL A 82 5.22 6.44 15.21
CA VAL A 82 5.87 7.70 15.57
C VAL A 82 7.35 7.42 15.68
N LEU A 83 8.16 8.03 14.83
CA LEU A 83 9.57 7.69 14.63
C LEU A 83 10.44 8.94 14.84
N PRO A 84 11.04 9.10 16.03
CA PRO A 84 12.02 10.15 16.30
C PRO A 84 13.23 10.02 15.38
N GLN A 85 13.76 11.15 14.91
CA GLN A 85 14.95 11.24 14.07
C GLN A 85 16.09 11.93 14.84
N ASP A 86 17.33 11.68 14.43
CA ASP A 86 18.54 12.20 15.11
C ASP A 86 18.64 13.73 15.10
N ASP A 87 17.99 14.40 14.15
CA ASP A 87 17.91 15.86 14.04
C ASP A 87 16.79 16.47 14.90
N GLY A 88 16.14 15.64 15.73
CA GLY A 88 15.04 16.01 16.60
C GLY A 88 13.67 15.94 15.93
N ARG A 89 13.56 15.91 14.59
CA ARG A 89 12.26 15.80 13.92
C ARG A 89 11.58 14.48 14.25
N VAL A 90 10.27 14.43 14.09
CA VAL A 90 9.51 13.20 14.28
C VAL A 90 8.68 12.90 13.05
N TYR A 91 8.79 11.68 12.54
CA TYR A 91 7.93 11.19 11.47
C TYR A 91 6.72 10.47 12.05
N VAL A 92 5.54 10.81 11.55
CA VAL A 92 4.27 10.19 11.98
C VAL A 92 3.57 9.64 10.76
N GLY A 93 3.29 8.34 10.74
CA GLY A 93 2.61 7.71 9.62
C GLY A 93 2.27 6.25 9.90
N LEU A 94 1.66 5.49 9.00
CA LEU A 94 1.16 5.93 7.72
C LEU A 94 -0.33 5.71 7.59
N THR A 95 -0.92 6.39 6.63
CA THR A 95 -2.22 6.00 6.06
C THR A 95 -2.06 4.82 5.10
N ASP A 96 -3.17 4.22 4.68
CA ASP A 96 -3.16 3.15 3.68
C ASP A 96 -4.44 3.25 2.85
N GLU A 97 -4.48 4.24 1.97
CA GLU A 97 -5.68 4.61 1.22
C GLU A 97 -5.61 4.10 -0.23
N PRO A 98 -6.61 3.36 -0.72
CA PRO A 98 -6.63 2.93 -2.10
C PRO A 98 -6.60 4.13 -3.05
N VAL A 99 -5.86 4.01 -4.15
CA VAL A 99 -5.85 5.01 -5.22
C VAL A 99 -6.59 4.47 -6.42
N ASP A 100 -7.66 5.18 -6.78
CA ASP A 100 -8.43 4.93 -7.99
C ASP A 100 -7.99 5.85 -9.12
N GLY A 101 -8.16 5.39 -10.36
CA GLY A 101 -7.84 6.14 -11.56
C GLY A 101 -6.35 6.18 -11.88
N ASP A 102 -5.93 7.28 -12.50
CA ASP A 102 -4.56 7.44 -13.00
C ASP A 102 -3.55 7.61 -11.86
N ILE A 103 -2.38 7.00 -12.03
CA ILE A 103 -1.28 7.09 -11.08
C ILE A 103 -0.60 8.45 -11.26
N PRO A 104 -0.63 9.36 -10.27
CA PRO A 104 0.07 10.62 -10.39
C PRO A 104 1.58 10.41 -10.29
N ASP A 105 2.35 11.20 -11.04
CA ASP A 105 3.82 11.20 -10.92
C ASP A 105 4.29 11.64 -9.54
N VAL A 106 3.54 12.58 -8.91
CA VAL A 106 3.82 13.08 -7.56
C VAL A 106 2.58 12.89 -6.68
N PRO A 107 2.51 11.82 -5.87
CA PRO A 107 1.41 11.63 -4.93
C PRO A 107 1.42 12.73 -3.87
N ARG A 108 0.23 13.24 -3.54
CA ARG A 108 0.05 14.28 -2.52
C ARG A 108 -0.56 13.70 -1.26
N ALA A 109 -0.07 14.20 -0.11
CA ALA A 109 -0.68 14.00 1.19
C ALA A 109 -1.89 14.95 1.34
N PRO A 110 -3.13 14.47 1.37
CA PRO A 110 -4.30 15.32 1.53
C PRO A 110 -4.49 15.67 3.00
N GLU A 111 -5.19 16.78 3.26
CA GLU A 111 -5.47 17.22 4.64
C GLU A 111 -6.34 16.21 5.41
N THR A 112 -7.10 15.33 4.74
CA THR A 112 -7.82 14.22 5.38
C THR A 112 -6.87 13.21 6.04
N ASP A 113 -5.78 12.85 5.37
CA ASP A 113 -4.77 11.94 5.91
C ASP A 113 -4.00 12.61 7.05
N ILE A 114 -3.69 13.91 6.90
CA ILE A 114 -3.02 14.69 7.94
C ILE A 114 -3.88 14.76 9.20
N GLY A 115 -5.17 15.07 9.06
CA GLY A 115 -6.13 15.07 10.16
C GLY A 115 -6.21 13.72 10.86
N PHE A 116 -6.38 12.64 10.08
CA PHE A 116 -6.42 11.28 10.62
C PHE A 116 -5.18 10.94 11.47
N LEU A 117 -3.97 11.24 10.96
CA LEU A 117 -2.73 10.95 11.69
C LEU A 117 -2.59 11.78 12.97
N LEU A 118 -3.02 13.04 12.94
CA LEU A 118 -3.03 13.90 14.13
C LEU A 118 -4.08 13.44 15.16
N ASP A 119 -5.24 12.96 14.72
CA ASP A 119 -6.28 12.43 15.60
C ASP A 119 -5.83 11.15 16.31
N VAL A 120 -5.22 10.22 15.57
CA VAL A 120 -4.65 8.99 16.16
C VAL A 120 -3.54 9.35 17.15
N LEU A 121 -2.66 10.28 16.79
CA LEU A 121 -1.60 10.75 17.69
C LEU A 121 -2.17 11.40 18.96
N GLY A 122 -3.19 12.24 18.82
CA GLY A 122 -3.88 12.90 19.92
C GLY A 122 -4.61 11.95 20.87
N SER A 123 -4.94 10.73 20.44
CA SER A 123 -5.61 9.72 21.28
C SER A 123 -4.74 9.19 22.43
N VAL A 124 -3.42 9.32 22.33
CA VAL A 124 -2.47 8.79 23.33
C VAL A 124 -1.62 9.86 24.02
N LEU A 125 -1.60 11.07 23.49
CA LEU A 125 -0.78 12.16 24.04
C LEU A 125 -1.56 13.01 25.02
N HIS A 126 -0.91 13.37 26.13
CA HIS A 126 -1.46 14.35 27.08
C HIS A 126 -1.50 15.76 26.48
N ALA A 127 -0.42 16.18 25.82
CA ALA A 127 -0.35 17.45 25.11
C ALA A 127 -0.65 17.20 23.63
N PRO A 128 -1.65 17.88 23.06
CA PRO A 128 -2.09 17.54 21.72
C PRO A 128 -1.26 18.25 20.66
N VAL A 129 -0.78 17.49 19.67
CA VAL A 129 -0.11 18.02 18.47
C VAL A 129 -1.15 18.62 17.52
N ARG A 130 -0.81 19.75 16.91
CA ARG A 130 -1.70 20.50 16.01
C ARG A 130 -1.18 20.49 14.59
N ARG A 131 -2.05 20.82 13.63
CA ARG A 131 -1.66 21.01 12.23
C ARG A 131 -0.53 22.03 12.06
N ALA A 132 -0.48 23.03 12.94
CA ALA A 132 0.57 24.02 12.99
C ALA A 132 1.94 23.45 13.37
N ASP A 133 2.03 22.26 13.95
CA ASP A 133 3.29 21.58 14.29
C ASP A 133 3.89 20.76 13.13
N VAL A 134 3.08 20.53 12.10
CA VAL A 134 3.48 19.80 10.89
C VAL A 134 4.26 20.74 9.96
N VAL A 135 5.56 20.50 9.80
CA VAL A 135 6.43 21.25 8.88
C VAL A 135 6.48 20.67 7.48
N GLY A 136 6.04 19.43 7.30
CA GLY A 136 5.94 18.80 6.00
C GLY A 136 5.06 17.57 6.06
N ALA A 137 4.57 17.17 4.89
CA ALA A 137 3.91 15.89 4.69
C ALA A 137 4.31 15.34 3.33
N PHE A 138 4.50 14.04 3.25
CA PHE A 138 4.79 13.36 2.00
C PHE A 138 3.94 12.11 1.87
N ALA A 139 3.67 11.73 0.62
CA ALA A 139 2.93 10.51 0.31
C ALA A 139 3.76 9.65 -0.63
N GLY A 140 3.57 8.34 -0.52
CA GLY A 140 4.12 7.34 -1.44
C GLY A 140 3.04 6.36 -1.88
N LEU A 141 3.25 5.70 -3.02
CA LEU A 141 2.34 4.69 -3.54
C LEU A 141 2.97 3.30 -3.43
N ARG A 142 2.24 2.37 -2.82
CA ARG A 142 2.64 0.96 -2.65
C ARG A 142 2.17 0.16 -3.86
N PRO A 143 3.05 -0.59 -4.54
CA PRO A 143 2.67 -1.45 -5.66
C PRO A 143 2.06 -2.75 -5.16
N CYS A 144 0.80 -2.71 -4.72
CA CYS A 144 0.12 -3.90 -4.22
C CYS A 144 -0.33 -4.77 -5.39
N TRP A 145 0.33 -5.92 -5.55
CA TRP A 145 -0.06 -6.91 -6.55
C TRP A 145 -1.39 -7.55 -6.16
N THR A 146 -2.30 -7.63 -7.13
CA THR A 146 -3.55 -8.36 -6.94
C THR A 146 -3.52 -9.62 -7.81
N PRO A 147 -3.55 -10.83 -7.22
CA PRO A 147 -3.71 -12.04 -8.02
C PRO A 147 -5.02 -11.97 -8.81
N PRO A 148 -5.11 -12.58 -9.99
CA PRO A 148 -6.40 -12.82 -10.60
C PRO A 148 -7.29 -13.55 -9.59
N THR A 149 -8.51 -13.05 -9.40
CA THR A 149 -9.51 -13.68 -8.55
C THR A 149 -9.67 -15.14 -8.97
N ARG A 150 -9.30 -16.08 -8.09
CA ARG A 150 -9.68 -17.48 -8.27
C ARG A 150 -11.20 -17.53 -8.20
N VAL A 151 -11.85 -17.75 -9.33
CA VAL A 151 -13.22 -18.23 -9.34
C VAL A 151 -13.19 -19.56 -8.61
N ARG A 152 -13.67 -19.58 -7.36
CA ARG A 152 -13.91 -20.85 -6.66
C ARG A 152 -15.07 -21.50 -7.39
N HIS A 153 -14.79 -22.46 -8.26
CA HIS A 153 -15.81 -23.40 -8.68
C HIS A 153 -16.27 -24.13 -7.42
N ARG A 154 -17.45 -23.76 -6.89
CA ARG A 154 -18.17 -24.62 -5.96
C ARG A 154 -18.55 -25.86 -6.76
N GLY A 155 -17.81 -26.95 -6.57
CA GLY A 155 -18.27 -28.26 -7.00
C GLY A 155 -19.64 -28.55 -6.38
N PRO A 156 -20.50 -29.33 -7.05
CA PRO A 156 -21.84 -29.62 -6.54
C PRO A 156 -21.76 -30.26 -5.14
N PRO A 157 -22.71 -29.95 -4.24
CA PRO A 157 -22.70 -30.50 -2.90
C PRO A 157 -22.77 -32.03 -2.97
N THR A 158 -21.79 -32.70 -2.36
CA THR A 158 -21.79 -34.15 -2.22
C THR A 158 -22.82 -34.53 -1.16
N CYS A 159 -23.96 -35.04 -1.60
CA CYS A 159 -25.01 -35.59 -0.74
C CYS A 159 -24.46 -36.79 0.04
N HIS A 160 -24.06 -36.59 1.29
CA HIS A 160 -23.79 -37.69 2.22
C HIS A 160 -25.11 -38.09 2.89
N GLY A 161 -25.95 -38.81 2.13
CA GLY A 161 -27.12 -39.51 2.66
C GLY A 161 -26.67 -40.81 3.33
N GLY A 162 -26.48 -40.77 4.64
CA GLY A 162 -26.20 -41.97 5.43
C GLY A 162 -27.47 -42.80 5.66
N THR A 163 -27.63 -43.90 4.94
CA THR A 163 -28.56 -44.97 5.32
C THR A 163 -27.83 -45.99 6.18
N ARG A 164 -28.13 -46.03 7.48
CA ARG A 164 -27.74 -47.14 8.37
C ARG A 164 -28.66 -48.32 8.06
N SER A 165 -28.12 -49.40 7.48
CA SER A 165 -28.77 -50.70 7.42
C SER A 165 -28.32 -51.57 8.59
N SER A 166 -29.24 -51.93 9.49
CA SER A 166 -29.02 -52.94 10.54
C SER A 166 -28.89 -54.35 9.94
N PRO A 167 -28.06 -55.25 10.49
CA PRO A 167 -27.89 -56.60 9.95
C PRO A 167 -29.02 -57.55 10.36
N PRO A 168 -29.30 -58.62 9.59
CA PRO A 168 -30.39 -59.55 9.88
C PRO A 168 -30.04 -60.55 10.99
N ALA A 169 -31.05 -60.93 11.77
CA ALA A 169 -30.98 -61.97 12.78
C ALA A 169 -30.67 -63.35 12.16
N ARG A 170 -29.74 -64.10 12.77
CA ARG A 170 -29.55 -65.53 12.51
C ARG A 170 -30.28 -66.35 13.57
N VAL A 171 -31.12 -67.26 13.12
CA VAL A 171 -31.67 -68.38 13.89
C VAL A 171 -30.79 -69.60 13.63
N SER A 172 -30.16 -70.10 14.69
CA SER A 172 -29.89 -71.51 15.02
C SER A 172 -28.91 -71.54 16.19
#